data_AF-C8WM97-F1
#
_entry.id   AF-C8WM97-F1
#
_cell.length_a   1.000
_cell.length_b   1.000
_cell.length_c   1.000
_cell.angle_alpha   90.00
_cell.angle_beta   90.00
_cell.angle_gamma   90.00
#
_symmetry.space_group_name_H-M   'P 1'
#
loop_
_entity.id
_entity.type
_entity.pdbx_description
1 polymer ?
#
loop_
_entity_poly.entity_id
_entity_poly.type
_entity_poly.pdbx_seq_one_letter_code
_entity_poly.pdbx_strand_id
1 'polypeptide(L)'
;MTDISKLGVGGTTYTIKDESARTSSQNAVNASEYARQIDTDTYAGQSLAALFAGEIANYANVWAWLRARVRAGNFAGMRTKDYIDLTLTNGNNVRYRIGDFDPYLYCGDASKGHHVVMVPSAPVAVTGADAVNGSYIVWNETATNQGTAENAHPYLVSNLHRWETEVYYPMLPQIVRDCILNQRVLLETRYSASGALTASNNWAWADLGPVWSPSEMEVYGCCVWGTPGYSVGFDCQFDIFKKTKDRIQGSRISWWLRSVSGLSSSYVCYVDSYGIAYYYTPAYAWVRPLPCFLVG
;
A
#
# COMPACT_ATOMS: atom_id res chain seq x y z
N MET A 1 -27.81 24.81 -21.95
CA MET A 1 -27.96 25.02 -23.42
C MET A 1 -28.31 23.67 -24.01
N THR A 2 -29.42 23.53 -24.72
CA THR A 2 -29.87 22.26 -25.31
C THR A 2 -28.85 21.80 -26.36
N ASP A 3 -28.36 20.56 -26.26
CA ASP A 3 -27.35 20.02 -27.18
C ASP A 3 -27.98 19.81 -28.58
N ILE A 4 -27.68 20.71 -29.52
CA ILE A 4 -28.18 20.62 -30.89
C ILE A 4 -27.35 19.55 -31.62
N SER A 5 -27.97 18.43 -31.94
CA SER A 5 -27.31 17.28 -32.61
C SER A 5 -27.70 17.11 -34.08
N LYS A 6 -28.78 17.76 -34.52
CA LYS A 6 -29.37 17.61 -35.86
C LYS A 6 -29.80 18.97 -36.42
N LEU A 7 -29.64 19.14 -37.72
CA LEU A 7 -30.09 20.32 -38.47
C LEU A 7 -30.96 19.89 -39.65
N GLY A 8 -32.17 20.45 -39.77
CA GLY A 8 -33.05 20.24 -40.92
C GLY A 8 -32.84 21.32 -41.99
N VAL A 9 -32.56 20.93 -43.23
CA VAL A 9 -32.45 21.84 -44.38
C VAL A 9 -33.24 21.26 -45.55
N GLY A 10 -34.25 21.99 -46.05
CA GLY A 10 -35.04 21.58 -47.22
C GLY A 10 -35.71 20.20 -47.10
N GLY A 11 -36.13 19.81 -45.89
CA GLY A 11 -36.73 18.49 -45.61
C GLY A 11 -35.73 17.36 -45.35
N THR A 12 -34.41 17.60 -45.50
CA THR A 12 -33.36 16.62 -45.18
C THR A 12 -32.76 16.91 -43.80
N THR A 13 -32.52 15.87 -43.01
CA THR A 13 -31.90 15.99 -41.67
C THR A 13 -30.42 15.63 -41.74
N TYR A 14 -29.56 16.53 -41.27
CA TYR A 14 -28.12 16.32 -41.18
C TYR A 14 -27.68 16.18 -39.73
N THR A 15 -26.83 15.18 -39.45
CA THR A 15 -26.11 15.10 -38.18
C THR A 15 -25.01 16.15 -38.18
N ILE A 16 -25.07 17.08 -37.23
CA ILE A 16 -24.07 18.17 -37.10
C ILE A 16 -23.18 17.99 -35.86
N LYS A 17 -23.48 16.98 -35.04
CA LYS A 17 -22.66 16.59 -33.90
C LYS A 17 -21.60 15.59 -34.33
N ASP A 18 -20.33 16.00 -34.24
CA ASP A 18 -19.19 15.09 -34.27
C ASP A 18 -18.92 14.56 -32.85
N GLU A 19 -19.48 13.39 -32.55
CA GLU A 19 -19.29 12.72 -31.25
C GLU A 19 -17.83 12.30 -31.02
N SER A 20 -17.11 11.95 -32.09
CA SER A 20 -15.72 11.50 -32.00
C SER A 20 -14.80 12.66 -31.63
N ALA A 21 -14.98 13.82 -32.26
CA ALA A 21 -14.24 15.04 -31.92
C ALA A 21 -14.53 15.51 -30.50
N ARG A 22 -15.80 15.49 -30.07
CA ARG A 22 -16.17 15.86 -28.68
C ARG A 22 -15.57 14.91 -27.65
N THR A 23 -15.63 13.60 -27.89
CA THR A 23 -15.03 12.59 -27.01
C THR A 23 -13.51 12.79 -26.93
N SER A 24 -12.85 13.00 -28.06
CA SER A 24 -11.41 13.23 -28.12
C SER A 24 -11.00 14.52 -27.40
N SER A 25 -11.77 15.60 -27.58
CA SER A 25 -11.55 16.87 -26.89
C SER A 25 -11.73 16.73 -25.38
N GLN A 26 -12.78 16.04 -24.91
CA GLN A 26 -13.00 15.81 -23.49
C GLN A 26 -11.89 14.96 -22.87
N ASN A 27 -11.42 13.93 -23.58
CA ASN A 27 -10.30 13.10 -23.14
C ASN A 27 -9.00 13.93 -23.01
N ALA A 28 -8.74 14.81 -23.97
CA ALA A 28 -7.58 15.71 -23.93
C ALA A 28 -7.66 16.69 -22.74
N VAL A 29 -8.82 17.28 -22.48
CA VAL A 29 -9.04 18.17 -21.33
C VAL A 29 -8.85 17.42 -20.00
N ASN A 30 -9.40 16.22 -19.88
CA ASN A 30 -9.23 15.39 -18.67
C ASN A 30 -7.75 15.03 -18.46
N ALA A 31 -7.02 14.71 -19.53
CA ALA A 31 -5.59 14.42 -19.46
C ALA A 31 -4.78 15.66 -19.07
N SER A 32 -5.09 16.85 -19.60
CA SER A 32 -4.40 18.10 -19.25
C SER A 32 -4.68 18.51 -17.79
N GLU A 33 -5.91 18.38 -17.32
CA GLU A 33 -6.24 18.66 -15.92
C GLU A 33 -5.52 17.71 -14.97
N TYR A 34 -5.43 16.43 -15.35
CA TYR A 34 -4.65 15.48 -14.57
C TYR A 34 -3.16 15.84 -14.52
N ALA A 35 -2.54 16.18 -15.66
CA ALA A 35 -1.14 16.61 -15.70
C ALA A 35 -0.91 17.82 -14.78
N ARG A 36 -1.78 18.83 -14.86
CA ARG A 36 -1.76 19.99 -13.96
C ARG A 36 -1.88 19.58 -12.50
N GLN A 37 -2.74 18.62 -12.16
CA GLN A 37 -2.91 18.12 -10.80
C GLN A 37 -1.69 17.34 -10.28
N ILE A 38 -0.96 16.63 -11.13
CA ILE A 38 0.35 16.03 -10.76
C ILE A 38 1.36 17.14 -10.46
N ASP A 39 1.51 18.08 -11.40
CA ASP A 39 2.53 19.15 -11.30
C ASP A 39 2.32 20.01 -10.04
N THR A 40 1.04 20.28 -9.72
CA THR A 40 0.65 21.03 -8.53
C THR A 40 0.45 20.15 -7.28
N ASP A 41 0.56 18.83 -7.41
CA ASP A 41 0.31 17.85 -6.34
C ASP A 41 -1.04 18.05 -5.64
N THR A 42 -2.05 18.32 -6.45
CA THR A 42 -3.44 18.49 -6.01
C THR A 42 -4.32 17.29 -6.36
N TYR A 43 -3.77 16.27 -7.02
CA TYR A 43 -4.50 15.04 -7.27
C TYR A 43 -4.79 14.27 -5.97
N ALA A 44 -6.07 14.16 -5.63
CA ALA A 44 -6.54 13.48 -4.41
C ALA A 44 -6.84 11.98 -4.61
N GLY A 45 -6.80 11.49 -5.86
CA GLY A 45 -7.28 10.16 -6.23
C GLY A 45 -8.78 10.11 -6.54
N GLN A 46 -9.19 9.14 -7.36
CA GLN A 46 -10.58 8.88 -7.75
C GLN A 46 -10.99 7.46 -7.38
N SER A 47 -12.30 7.24 -7.23
CA SER A 47 -12.83 5.89 -7.03
C SER A 47 -12.70 5.09 -8.32
N LEU A 48 -11.94 3.99 -8.29
CA LEU A 48 -11.81 3.07 -9.42
C LEU A 48 -13.18 2.47 -9.81
N ALA A 49 -14.03 2.22 -8.80
CA ALA A 49 -15.38 1.72 -9.03
C ALA A 49 -16.23 2.70 -9.86
N ALA A 50 -16.05 4.01 -9.65
CA ALA A 50 -16.75 5.04 -10.42
C ALA A 50 -16.09 5.27 -11.79
N LEU A 51 -14.77 5.37 -11.82
CA LEU A 51 -13.99 5.70 -13.03
C LEU A 51 -14.11 4.60 -14.10
N PHE A 52 -14.18 3.34 -13.69
CA PHE A 52 -14.21 2.18 -14.57
C PHE A 52 -15.51 1.39 -14.50
N ALA A 53 -16.62 2.02 -14.08
CA ALA A 53 -17.91 1.35 -13.89
C ALA A 53 -18.35 0.51 -15.11
N GLY A 54 -18.12 1.03 -16.32
CA GLY A 54 -18.44 0.32 -17.58
C GLY A 54 -17.60 -0.94 -17.82
N GLU A 55 -16.31 -0.92 -17.47
CA GLU A 55 -15.48 -2.13 -17.55
C GLU A 55 -15.85 -3.13 -16.44
N ILE A 56 -16.02 -2.63 -15.22
CA ILE A 56 -16.33 -3.43 -14.01
C ILE A 56 -17.65 -4.18 -14.14
N ALA A 57 -18.62 -3.66 -14.90
CA ALA A 57 -19.89 -4.35 -15.17
C ALA A 57 -19.72 -5.74 -15.82
N ASN A 58 -18.56 -6.03 -16.43
CA ASN A 58 -18.23 -7.34 -17.00
C ASN A 58 -17.52 -8.29 -16.01
N TYR A 59 -17.34 -7.88 -14.76
CA TYR A 59 -16.66 -8.63 -13.71
C TYR A 59 -17.57 -8.76 -12.50
N ALA A 60 -17.29 -9.75 -11.64
CA ALA A 60 -18.07 -9.97 -10.43
C ALA A 60 -18.03 -8.78 -9.44
N ASN A 61 -16.92 -8.04 -9.42
CA ASN A 61 -16.71 -6.87 -8.57
C ASN A 61 -15.44 -6.09 -9.02
N VAL A 62 -15.22 -4.93 -8.41
CA VAL A 62 -14.08 -4.06 -8.70
C VAL A 62 -12.71 -4.72 -8.44
N TRP A 63 -12.60 -5.62 -7.45
CA TRP A 63 -11.34 -6.31 -7.15
C TRP A 63 -11.00 -7.35 -8.22
N ALA A 64 -11.99 -8.12 -8.67
CA ALA A 64 -11.84 -9.05 -9.79
C ALA A 64 -11.44 -8.32 -11.09
N TRP A 65 -12.04 -7.16 -11.36
CA TRP A 65 -11.66 -6.30 -12.48
C TRP A 65 -10.21 -5.79 -12.33
N LEU A 66 -9.85 -5.25 -11.16
CA LEU A 66 -8.50 -4.74 -10.91
C LEU A 66 -7.46 -5.84 -11.11
N ARG A 67 -7.69 -7.02 -10.52
CA ARG A 67 -6.81 -8.18 -10.69
C ARG A 67 -6.60 -8.56 -12.15
N ALA A 68 -7.67 -8.62 -12.94
CA ALA A 68 -7.59 -8.97 -14.36
C ALA A 68 -6.78 -7.93 -15.16
N ARG A 69 -7.02 -6.63 -14.90
CA ARG A 69 -6.26 -5.52 -15.50
C ARG A 69 -4.78 -5.58 -15.16
N VAL A 70 -4.47 -5.79 -13.87
CA VAL A 70 -3.11 -5.85 -13.35
C VAL A 70 -2.36 -7.03 -13.97
N ARG A 71 -2.95 -8.24 -14.00
CA ARG A 71 -2.35 -9.42 -14.65
C ARG A 71 -2.03 -9.23 -16.13
N ALA A 72 -2.86 -8.43 -16.82
CA ALA A 72 -2.65 -8.09 -18.22
C ALA A 72 -1.61 -6.96 -18.43
N GLY A 73 -1.00 -6.42 -17.36
CA GLY A 73 -0.13 -5.25 -17.42
C GLY A 73 -0.84 -3.97 -17.88
N ASN A 74 -2.18 -3.93 -17.77
CA ASN A 74 -2.98 -2.84 -18.31
C ASN A 74 -3.33 -1.81 -17.23
N PHE A 75 -2.47 -0.81 -17.08
CA PHE A 75 -2.66 0.28 -16.11
C PHE A 75 -3.29 1.56 -16.69
N ALA A 76 -3.70 1.54 -17.96
CA ALA A 76 -4.21 2.72 -18.64
C ALA A 76 -5.39 3.37 -17.89
N GLY A 77 -5.24 4.66 -17.56
CA GLY A 77 -6.25 5.44 -16.84
C GLY A 77 -6.24 5.30 -15.31
N MET A 78 -5.55 4.31 -14.76
CA MET A 78 -5.33 4.17 -13.31
C MET A 78 -4.13 5.02 -12.87
N ARG A 79 -4.19 5.55 -11.66
CA ARG A 79 -3.18 6.50 -11.14
C ARG A 79 -2.88 6.22 -9.68
N THR A 80 -1.66 6.57 -9.23
CA THR A 80 -1.33 6.61 -7.81
C THR A 80 -2.36 7.47 -7.08
N LYS A 81 -2.79 7.04 -5.88
CA LYS A 81 -3.87 7.59 -5.05
C LYS A 81 -5.30 7.23 -5.47
N ASP A 82 -5.56 6.71 -6.67
CA ASP A 82 -6.86 6.12 -7.00
C ASP A 82 -7.22 5.02 -6.02
N TYR A 83 -8.50 4.84 -5.73
CA TYR A 83 -8.91 4.07 -4.56
C TYR A 83 -10.11 3.16 -4.77
N ILE A 84 -10.20 2.19 -3.88
CA ILE A 84 -11.35 1.33 -3.66
C ILE A 84 -11.69 1.42 -2.17
N ASP A 85 -12.96 1.72 -1.88
CA ASP A 85 -13.50 1.64 -0.52
C ASP A 85 -13.92 0.20 -0.23
N LEU A 86 -13.58 -0.32 0.94
CA LEU A 86 -13.98 -1.64 1.40
C LEU A 86 -14.50 -1.59 2.84
N THR A 87 -15.43 -2.47 3.15
CA THR A 87 -15.89 -2.73 4.51
C THR A 87 -15.28 -4.05 4.96
N LEU A 88 -14.54 -4.02 6.06
CA LEU A 88 -14.00 -5.21 6.71
C LEU A 88 -15.14 -6.06 7.30
N THR A 89 -14.87 -7.34 7.57
CA THR A 89 -15.88 -8.26 8.15
C THR A 89 -16.35 -7.84 9.54
N ASN A 90 -15.58 -7.01 10.25
CA ASN A 90 -15.98 -6.40 11.52
C ASN A 90 -16.80 -5.10 11.37
N GLY A 91 -17.15 -4.71 10.14
CA GLY A 91 -17.95 -3.53 9.83
C GLY A 91 -17.15 -2.23 9.67
N ASN A 92 -15.85 -2.22 9.95
CA ASN A 92 -15.02 -1.03 9.77
C ASN A 92 -14.78 -0.73 8.29
N ASN A 93 -14.90 0.53 7.90
CA ASN A 93 -14.61 0.96 6.55
C ASN A 93 -13.14 1.37 6.42
N VAL A 94 -12.49 0.89 5.36
CA VAL A 94 -11.11 1.23 5.01
C VAL A 94 -11.08 1.61 3.53
N ARG A 95 -10.43 2.72 3.22
CA ARG A 95 -10.12 3.10 1.84
C ARG A 95 -8.73 2.61 1.49
N TYR A 96 -8.60 1.80 0.46
CA TYR A 96 -7.31 1.39 -0.09
C TYR A 96 -7.00 2.18 -1.35
N ARG A 97 -5.81 2.77 -1.41
CA ARG A 97 -5.31 3.56 -2.54
C ARG A 97 -4.23 2.79 -3.28
N ILE A 98 -4.15 2.95 -4.59
CA ILE A 98 -2.99 2.53 -5.37
C ILE A 98 -1.77 3.32 -4.86
N GLY A 99 -0.83 2.58 -4.30
CA GLY A 99 0.42 3.09 -3.75
C GLY A 99 1.53 3.19 -4.79
N ASP A 100 1.60 2.19 -5.67
CA ASP A 100 2.54 2.12 -6.79
C ASP A 100 2.12 1.03 -7.78
N PHE A 101 2.67 1.09 -9.00
CA PHE A 101 2.50 0.10 -10.06
C PHE A 101 3.81 -0.63 -10.29
N ASP A 102 3.79 -1.96 -10.20
CA ASP A 102 4.93 -2.80 -10.52
C ASP A 102 6.27 -2.46 -9.82
N PRO A 103 6.29 -2.01 -8.54
CA PRO A 103 7.55 -1.62 -7.89
C PRO A 103 8.58 -2.75 -7.80
N TYR A 104 8.12 -4.01 -7.84
CA TYR A 104 8.99 -5.19 -7.79
C TYR A 104 8.97 -6.02 -9.08
N LEU A 105 8.48 -5.47 -10.19
CA LEU A 105 8.38 -6.23 -11.44
C LEU A 105 9.78 -6.64 -11.91
N TYR A 106 9.94 -7.92 -12.24
CA TYR A 106 11.23 -8.52 -12.62
C TYR A 106 12.30 -8.55 -11.52
N CYS A 107 11.95 -8.18 -10.30
CA CYS A 107 12.80 -8.27 -9.12
C CYS A 107 12.42 -9.49 -8.26
N GLY A 108 13.33 -9.91 -7.37
CA GLY A 108 13.12 -11.06 -6.50
C GLY A 108 13.93 -12.29 -6.93
N ASP A 109 14.01 -13.30 -6.05
CA ASP A 109 14.47 -14.65 -6.41
C ASP A 109 13.41 -15.44 -7.19
N ALA A 110 12.15 -15.00 -7.15
CA ALA A 110 11.06 -15.48 -7.97
C ALA A 110 10.21 -14.31 -8.47
N SER A 111 9.89 -14.32 -9.78
CA SER A 111 9.01 -13.30 -10.36
C SER A 111 7.56 -13.51 -9.88
N LYS A 112 6.92 -12.41 -9.46
CA LYS A 112 5.50 -12.38 -9.03
C LYS A 112 4.55 -11.81 -10.08
N GLY A 113 5.05 -11.54 -11.30
CA GLY A 113 4.28 -10.93 -12.38
C GLY A 113 3.91 -9.47 -12.11
N HIS A 114 2.99 -8.94 -12.91
CA HIS A 114 2.45 -7.61 -12.73
C HIS A 114 1.63 -7.50 -11.44
N HIS A 115 1.79 -6.40 -10.72
CA HIS A 115 1.13 -6.15 -9.44
C HIS A 115 0.95 -4.65 -9.17
N VAL A 116 0.02 -4.33 -8.27
CA VAL A 116 -0.15 -2.99 -7.71
C VAL A 116 -0.12 -3.04 -6.20
N VAL A 117 0.51 -2.05 -5.58
CA VAL A 117 0.50 -1.90 -4.13
C VAL A 117 -0.79 -1.22 -3.73
N MET A 118 -1.50 -1.80 -2.76
CA MET A 118 -2.66 -1.19 -2.14
C MET A 118 -2.28 -0.72 -0.73
N VAL A 119 -2.38 0.58 -0.50
CA VAL A 119 -2.02 1.25 0.76
C VAL A 119 -3.28 1.84 1.40
N PRO A 120 -3.57 1.57 2.68
CA PRO A 120 -4.74 2.14 3.33
C PRO A 120 -4.61 3.67 3.40
N SER A 121 -5.74 4.40 3.39
CA SER A 121 -5.71 5.86 3.40
C SER A 121 -5.28 6.46 4.73
N ALA A 122 -5.31 5.66 5.79
CA ALA A 122 -4.88 5.98 7.14
C ALA A 122 -4.44 4.73 7.91
N PRO A 123 -3.61 4.88 8.96
CA PRO A 123 -3.27 3.79 9.87
C PRO A 123 -4.52 3.16 10.47
N VAL A 124 -4.58 1.83 10.41
CA VAL A 124 -5.79 1.07 10.75
C VAL A 124 -5.95 1.00 12.26
N ALA A 125 -7.13 1.34 12.76
CA ALA A 125 -7.45 1.19 14.17
C ALA A 125 -7.55 -0.30 14.54
N VAL A 126 -6.84 -0.69 15.59
CA VAL A 126 -6.81 -2.07 16.11
C VAL A 126 -7.95 -2.22 17.12
N THR A 127 -8.62 -3.38 17.10
CA THR A 127 -9.71 -3.70 18.03
C THR A 127 -9.50 -5.10 18.61
N GLY A 128 -10.24 -5.43 19.67
CA GLY A 128 -10.16 -6.75 20.30
C GLY A 128 -8.94 -6.91 21.22
N ALA A 129 -8.48 -8.15 21.38
CA ALA A 129 -7.43 -8.51 22.35
C ALA A 129 -6.06 -7.88 22.05
N ASP A 130 -5.79 -7.56 20.77
CA ASP A 130 -4.53 -6.96 20.34
C ASP A 130 -4.47 -5.44 20.51
N ALA A 131 -5.62 -4.81 20.81
CA ALA A 131 -5.70 -3.37 20.96
C ALA A 131 -5.10 -2.92 22.28
N VAL A 132 -4.10 -2.05 22.20
CA VAL A 132 -3.51 -1.35 23.35
C VAL A 132 -3.85 0.13 23.28
N ASN A 133 -3.99 0.78 24.44
CA ASN A 133 -4.36 2.19 24.57
C ASN A 133 -5.54 2.60 23.67
N GLY A 134 -6.56 1.74 23.62
CA GLY A 134 -7.79 1.94 22.87
C GLY A 134 -7.75 1.37 21.45
N SER A 135 -6.80 1.79 20.61
CA SER A 135 -6.83 1.43 19.17
C SER A 135 -5.46 1.28 18.49
N TYR A 136 -4.42 1.06 19.30
CA TYR A 136 -3.03 0.92 18.86
C TYR A 136 -2.57 -0.54 19.00
N ILE A 137 -1.37 -0.84 18.52
CA ILE A 137 -0.72 -2.14 18.69
C ILE A 137 0.75 -1.92 19.06
N VAL A 138 1.32 -2.85 19.82
CA VAL A 138 2.78 -2.94 20.02
C VAL A 138 3.40 -3.72 18.87
N TRP A 139 4.57 -3.30 18.39
CA TRP A 139 5.30 -4.04 17.36
C TRP A 139 5.68 -5.44 17.86
N ASN A 140 6.10 -5.53 19.13
CA ASN A 140 6.28 -6.78 19.85
C ASN A 140 5.94 -6.59 21.34
N GLU A 141 5.55 -7.66 22.03
CA GLU A 141 5.08 -7.60 23.42
C GLU A 141 6.20 -7.26 24.42
N THR A 142 7.45 -7.49 24.02
CA THR A 142 8.64 -7.17 24.82
C THR A 142 9.59 -6.27 24.03
N ALA A 143 10.53 -5.62 24.72
CA ALA A 143 11.51 -4.71 24.12
C ALA A 143 12.63 -5.43 23.36
N THR A 144 12.27 -6.33 22.44
CA THR A 144 13.18 -7.09 21.58
C THR A 144 12.83 -6.89 20.11
N ASN A 145 13.87 -6.74 19.29
CA ASN A 145 13.80 -6.69 17.84
C ASN A 145 14.64 -7.80 17.19
N GLN A 146 14.86 -8.89 17.91
CA GLN A 146 15.58 -10.06 17.43
C GLN A 146 14.63 -11.04 16.75
N GLY A 147 15.15 -11.80 15.79
CA GLY A 147 14.57 -13.07 15.40
C GLY A 147 14.79 -14.15 16.46
N THR A 148 14.36 -15.36 16.17
CA THR A 148 14.60 -16.56 16.98
C THR A 148 15.56 -17.52 16.27
N ALA A 149 15.88 -18.65 16.93
CA ALA A 149 16.68 -19.71 16.34
C ALA A 149 15.97 -20.35 15.13
N GLU A 150 14.65 -20.45 15.21
CA GLU A 150 13.78 -21.05 14.20
C GLU A 150 13.52 -20.08 13.05
N ASN A 151 13.40 -18.79 13.35
CA ASN A 151 13.19 -17.76 12.34
C ASN A 151 13.97 -16.49 12.68
N ALA A 152 15.08 -16.30 11.97
CA ALA A 152 16.00 -15.20 12.22
C ALA A 152 15.48 -13.83 11.76
N HIS A 153 14.31 -13.74 11.12
CA HIS A 153 13.72 -12.49 10.64
C HIS A 153 12.87 -11.82 11.73
N PRO A 154 13.30 -10.70 12.34
CA PRO A 154 12.58 -10.10 13.46
C PRO A 154 11.12 -9.78 13.17
N TYR A 155 10.84 -9.27 11.97
CA TYR A 155 9.50 -8.89 11.59
C TYR A 155 8.56 -10.11 11.52
N LEU A 156 9.00 -11.25 10.99
CA LEU A 156 8.17 -12.45 10.85
C LEU A 156 7.84 -13.13 12.19
N VAL A 157 8.56 -12.78 13.25
CA VAL A 157 8.29 -13.25 14.63
C VAL A 157 7.72 -12.14 15.52
N SER A 158 7.34 -11.01 14.92
CA SER A 158 6.78 -9.86 15.64
C SER A 158 5.29 -10.02 15.92
N ASN A 159 4.80 -9.35 16.96
CA ASN A 159 3.37 -9.28 17.24
C ASN A 159 2.61 -8.55 16.11
N LEU A 160 3.23 -7.52 15.50
CA LEU A 160 2.66 -6.78 14.38
C LEU A 160 2.36 -7.70 13.19
N HIS A 161 3.35 -8.50 12.76
CA HIS A 161 3.19 -9.40 11.62
C HIS A 161 2.18 -10.51 11.88
N ARG A 162 2.18 -11.07 13.09
CA ARG A 162 1.13 -12.02 13.53
C ARG A 162 -0.25 -11.38 13.42
N TRP A 163 -0.44 -10.16 13.94
CA TRP A 163 -1.73 -9.47 13.83
C TRP A 163 -2.13 -9.22 12.37
N GLU A 164 -1.20 -8.78 11.51
CA GLU A 164 -1.46 -8.53 10.10
C GLU A 164 -1.94 -9.79 9.35
N THR A 165 -1.33 -10.93 9.63
CA THR A 165 -1.57 -12.19 8.93
C THR A 165 -2.70 -13.03 9.54
N GLU A 166 -2.81 -13.10 10.86
CA GLU A 166 -3.77 -13.95 11.57
C GLU A 166 -5.06 -13.22 11.97
N VAL A 167 -5.04 -11.88 12.04
CA VAL A 167 -6.19 -11.09 12.50
C VAL A 167 -6.70 -10.19 11.39
N TYR A 168 -5.85 -9.34 10.82
CA TYR A 168 -6.28 -8.35 9.82
C TYR A 168 -6.60 -8.97 8.45
N TYR A 169 -5.74 -9.87 7.94
CA TYR A 169 -5.99 -10.52 6.66
C TYR A 169 -7.34 -11.28 6.63
N PRO A 170 -7.73 -12.07 7.65
CA PRO A 170 -9.07 -12.65 7.75
C PRO A 170 -10.22 -11.63 7.83
N MET A 171 -9.95 -10.39 8.23
CA MET A 171 -10.95 -9.31 8.24
C MET A 171 -11.20 -8.71 6.85
N LEU A 172 -10.27 -8.85 5.90
CA LEU A 172 -10.51 -8.44 4.51
C LEU A 172 -11.59 -9.34 3.89
N PRO A 173 -12.59 -8.82 3.16
CA PRO A 173 -13.58 -9.66 2.48
C PRO A 173 -12.93 -10.69 1.56
N GLN A 174 -13.55 -11.88 1.42
CA GLN A 174 -13.02 -12.95 0.57
C GLN A 174 -12.73 -12.48 -0.87
N ILE A 175 -13.60 -11.65 -1.44
CA ILE A 175 -13.43 -11.05 -2.77
C ILE A 175 -12.12 -10.26 -2.93
N VAL A 176 -11.59 -9.69 -1.84
CA VAL A 176 -10.30 -8.99 -1.83
C VAL A 176 -9.18 -10.01 -1.71
N ARG A 177 -9.28 -10.93 -0.73
CA ARG A 177 -8.27 -11.97 -0.47
C ARG A 177 -7.97 -12.81 -1.70
N ASP A 178 -8.99 -13.13 -2.50
CA ASP A 178 -8.83 -13.89 -3.75
C ASP A 178 -7.91 -13.21 -4.78
N CYS A 179 -7.69 -11.90 -4.63
CA CYS A 179 -6.88 -11.08 -5.53
C CYS A 179 -5.49 -10.76 -4.97
N ILE A 180 -5.20 -11.11 -3.72
CA ILE A 180 -3.96 -10.74 -3.04
C ILE A 180 -2.83 -11.70 -3.40
N LEU A 181 -1.64 -11.15 -3.66
CA LEU A 181 -0.40 -11.92 -3.82
C LEU A 181 0.32 -12.08 -2.48
N ASN A 182 0.99 -13.21 -2.30
CA ASN A 182 1.99 -13.37 -1.24
C ASN A 182 3.22 -12.52 -1.56
N GLN A 183 3.67 -11.69 -0.61
CA GLN A 183 4.80 -10.79 -0.82
C GLN A 183 6.12 -11.43 -0.38
N ARG A 184 6.90 -11.90 -1.34
CA ARG A 184 8.25 -12.42 -1.12
C ARG A 184 9.31 -11.32 -1.29
N VAL A 185 10.22 -11.19 -0.31
CA VAL A 185 11.22 -10.12 -0.23
C VAL A 185 12.57 -10.62 0.27
N LEU A 186 13.64 -9.85 0.03
CA LEU A 186 14.93 -10.06 0.68
C LEU A 186 14.90 -9.37 2.05
N LEU A 187 14.58 -10.12 3.10
CA LEU A 187 14.29 -9.59 4.43
C LEU A 187 15.51 -9.67 5.34
N GLU A 188 15.73 -8.63 6.15
CA GLU A 188 16.79 -8.63 7.16
C GLU A 188 16.64 -9.79 8.15
N THR A 189 17.78 -10.34 8.56
CA THR A 189 17.87 -11.29 9.66
C THR A 189 18.68 -10.69 10.79
N ARG A 190 18.26 -10.96 12.03
CA ARG A 190 18.95 -10.52 13.23
C ARG A 190 18.76 -11.57 14.32
N TYR A 191 19.68 -12.51 14.37
CA TYR A 191 19.70 -13.53 15.42
C TYR A 191 21.14 -13.95 15.73
N SER A 192 21.41 -14.22 17.01
CA SER A 192 22.66 -14.81 17.48
C SER A 192 22.38 -15.60 18.76
N ALA A 193 22.89 -16.83 18.83
CA ALA A 193 22.86 -17.63 20.05
C ALA A 193 23.73 -17.06 21.18
N SER A 194 24.62 -16.11 20.87
CA SER A 194 25.54 -15.49 21.84
C SER A 194 24.98 -14.24 22.52
N GLY A 195 23.76 -13.82 22.20
CA GLY A 195 23.11 -12.64 22.76
C GLY A 195 22.51 -11.71 21.71
N ALA A 196 21.79 -10.69 22.17
CA ALA A 196 21.07 -9.77 21.29
C ALA A 196 22.03 -8.90 20.45
N LEU A 197 21.68 -8.70 19.19
CA LEU A 197 22.45 -7.88 18.24
C LEU A 197 21.88 -6.46 18.16
N THR A 198 22.77 -5.47 18.06
CA THR A 198 22.39 -4.05 17.86
C THR A 198 22.00 -3.73 16.42
N ALA A 199 22.52 -4.50 15.46
CA ALA A 199 22.28 -4.35 14.03
C ALA A 199 22.00 -5.72 13.40
N SER A 200 21.27 -5.70 12.29
CA SER A 200 21.03 -6.89 11.49
C SER A 200 22.35 -7.37 10.88
N ASN A 201 22.57 -8.68 10.84
CA ASN A 201 23.87 -9.25 10.46
C ASN A 201 23.85 -10.01 9.13
N ASN A 202 22.67 -10.23 8.57
CA ASN A 202 22.47 -10.87 7.28
C ASN A 202 21.06 -10.54 6.75
N TRP A 203 20.69 -11.14 5.64
CA TRP A 203 19.38 -11.11 5.01
C TRP A 203 19.12 -12.43 4.29
N ALA A 204 17.85 -12.76 4.10
CA ALA A 204 17.43 -13.96 3.38
C ALA A 204 16.08 -13.73 2.70
N TRP A 205 15.86 -14.45 1.60
CA TRP A 205 14.57 -14.43 0.92
C TRP A 205 13.50 -15.08 1.79
N ALA A 206 12.46 -14.32 2.10
CA ALA A 206 11.36 -14.77 2.95
C ALA A 206 10.02 -14.23 2.47
N ASP A 207 8.96 -14.93 2.84
CA ASP A 207 7.60 -14.54 2.53
C ASP A 207 7.07 -13.70 3.69
N LEU A 208 6.71 -12.44 3.40
CA LEU A 208 6.02 -11.57 4.36
C LEU A 208 4.57 -12.00 4.57
N GLY A 209 3.99 -12.78 3.66
CA GLY A 209 2.57 -13.10 3.68
C GLY A 209 1.74 -12.17 2.77
N PRO A 210 0.40 -12.27 2.87
CA PRO A 210 -0.53 -11.53 2.02
C PRO A 210 -0.68 -10.04 2.40
N VAL A 211 -0.31 -9.67 3.63
CA VAL A 211 -0.42 -8.31 4.17
C VAL A 211 0.87 -8.00 4.93
N TRP A 212 1.39 -6.77 4.80
CA TRP A 212 2.58 -6.34 5.53
C TRP A 212 2.57 -4.84 5.86
N SER A 213 3.32 -4.45 6.88
CA SER A 213 3.70 -3.07 7.15
C SER A 213 4.96 -2.72 6.33
N PRO A 214 5.01 -1.55 5.69
CA PRO A 214 6.07 -1.25 4.75
C PRO A 214 7.43 -1.03 5.43
N SER A 215 8.52 -1.11 4.65
CA SER A 215 9.88 -0.83 5.13
C SER A 215 10.22 0.66 5.10
N GLU A 216 11.32 1.04 5.74
CA GLU A 216 11.88 2.38 5.56
C GLU A 216 12.17 2.71 4.09
N MET A 217 12.64 1.74 3.31
CA MET A 217 12.92 1.95 1.88
C MET A 217 11.64 2.21 1.09
N GLU A 218 10.58 1.43 1.35
CA GLU A 218 9.26 1.60 0.72
C GLU A 218 8.63 2.97 1.02
N VAL A 219 8.95 3.58 2.17
CA VAL A 219 8.36 4.86 2.60
C VAL A 219 9.26 6.05 2.28
N TYR A 220 10.53 5.97 2.65
CA TYR A 220 11.49 7.07 2.59
C TYR A 220 12.35 7.06 1.33
N GLY A 221 12.46 5.91 0.66
CA GLY A 221 13.43 5.70 -0.43
C GLY A 221 14.87 5.56 0.05
N CYS A 222 15.07 5.39 1.35
CA CYS A 222 16.38 5.10 1.94
C CYS A 222 16.22 4.42 3.31
N CYS A 223 17.30 3.81 3.77
CA CYS A 223 17.44 3.35 5.16
C CYS A 223 17.78 4.56 6.04
N VAL A 224 16.93 4.91 7.01
CA VAL A 224 17.16 6.05 7.91
C VAL A 224 17.68 5.56 9.26
N TRP A 225 16.94 4.66 9.91
CA TRP A 225 17.28 4.13 11.24
C TRP A 225 17.59 2.64 11.26
N GLY A 226 17.29 1.92 10.19
CA GLY A 226 17.61 0.52 10.00
C GLY A 226 19.11 0.24 9.85
N THR A 227 19.45 -1.01 9.56
CA THR A 227 20.81 -1.41 9.23
C THR A 227 21.03 -1.22 7.72
N PRO A 228 21.93 -0.31 7.30
CA PRO A 228 22.20 -0.10 5.88
C PRO A 228 22.58 -1.40 5.15
N GLY A 229 22.04 -1.58 3.95
CA GLY A 229 22.12 -2.85 3.21
C GLY A 229 21.01 -3.81 3.62
N TYR A 230 21.06 -4.36 4.83
CA TYR A 230 20.14 -5.43 5.23
C TYR A 230 18.68 -4.99 5.37
N SER A 231 18.41 -3.82 5.96
CA SER A 231 17.03 -3.33 6.13
C SER A 231 16.41 -2.75 4.85
N VAL A 232 17.23 -2.56 3.80
CA VAL A 232 16.77 -2.14 2.45
C VAL A 232 16.35 -3.36 1.63
N GLY A 233 17.15 -4.43 1.65
CA GLY A 233 16.86 -5.60 0.83
C GLY A 233 16.86 -5.26 -0.65
N PHE A 234 15.72 -5.56 -1.28
CA PHE A 234 15.43 -5.29 -2.69
C PHE A 234 14.35 -4.21 -2.88
N ASP A 235 13.97 -3.52 -1.80
CA ASP A 235 12.83 -2.63 -1.79
C ASP A 235 13.11 -1.34 -2.58
N CYS A 236 12.03 -0.68 -3.03
CA CYS A 236 12.09 0.66 -3.60
C CYS A 236 11.00 1.55 -3.00
N GLN A 237 11.17 2.86 -3.06
CA GLN A 237 10.17 3.80 -2.57
C GLN A 237 8.87 3.67 -3.35
N PHE A 238 7.73 3.61 -2.66
CA PHE A 238 6.43 3.72 -3.30
C PHE A 238 6.12 5.18 -3.65
N ASP A 239 5.61 5.41 -4.85
CA ASP A 239 5.27 6.75 -5.34
C ASP A 239 4.30 7.51 -4.39
N ILE A 240 3.37 6.81 -3.73
CA ILE A 240 2.45 7.41 -2.77
C ILE A 240 3.13 8.03 -1.53
N PHE A 241 4.36 7.64 -1.20
CA PHE A 241 5.10 8.15 -0.03
C PHE A 241 6.21 9.15 -0.39
N LYS A 242 6.33 9.50 -1.68
CA LYS A 242 7.42 10.29 -2.23
C LYS A 242 7.61 11.64 -1.55
N LYS A 243 6.52 12.28 -1.09
CA LYS A 243 6.57 13.55 -0.36
C LYS A 243 6.29 13.35 1.12
N THR A 244 6.99 14.12 1.95
CA THR A 244 6.87 14.05 3.42
C THR A 244 5.43 14.15 3.93
N LYS A 245 4.61 15.03 3.32
CA LYS A 245 3.20 15.20 3.71
C LYS A 245 2.38 13.92 3.52
N ASP A 246 2.74 13.08 2.56
CA ASP A 246 1.95 11.91 2.19
C ASP A 246 2.14 10.78 3.22
N ARG A 247 3.23 10.81 4.00
CA ARG A 247 3.53 9.83 5.06
C ARG A 247 2.64 9.95 6.30
N ILE A 248 1.95 11.08 6.45
CA ILE A 248 0.95 11.28 7.51
C ILE A 248 -0.29 10.39 7.24
N GLN A 249 -0.56 9.99 6.00
CA GLN A 249 -1.65 9.05 5.69
C GLN A 249 -3.00 9.52 6.28
N GLY A 250 -3.41 10.75 5.97
CA GLY A 250 -4.73 11.28 6.32
C GLY A 250 -5.00 11.55 7.81
N SER A 251 -4.14 11.13 8.73
CA SER A 251 -4.29 11.38 10.17
C SER A 251 -2.93 11.50 10.86
N ARG A 252 -2.78 12.40 11.83
CA ARG A 252 -1.52 12.54 12.59
C ARG A 252 -1.38 11.43 13.62
N ILE A 253 -1.27 10.20 13.13
CA ILE A 253 -1.12 8.99 13.94
C ILE A 253 0.16 8.31 13.52
N SER A 254 1.03 8.01 14.48
CA SER A 254 2.25 7.26 14.22
C SER A 254 1.93 5.83 13.79
N TRP A 255 2.71 5.28 12.86
CA TRP A 255 2.48 3.92 12.37
C TRP A 255 3.75 3.11 12.13
N TRP A 256 3.70 1.82 12.45
CA TRP A 256 4.86 0.92 12.48
C TRP A 256 5.40 0.62 11.09
N LEU A 257 6.72 0.42 11.00
CA LEU A 257 7.40 -0.16 9.85
C LEU A 257 7.82 -1.60 10.18
N ARG A 258 8.07 -2.41 9.15
CA ARG A 258 8.68 -3.74 9.35
C ARG A 258 10.16 -3.68 9.72
N SER A 259 10.83 -2.56 9.45
CA SER A 259 12.27 -2.40 9.68
C SER A 259 12.61 -2.31 11.17
N VAL A 260 13.69 -2.99 11.57
CA VAL A 260 14.25 -2.88 12.93
C VAL A 260 15.40 -1.87 12.97
N SER A 261 15.57 -1.13 14.07
CA SER A 261 16.64 -0.13 14.16
C SER A 261 18.02 -0.80 14.15
N GLY A 262 18.96 -0.28 13.36
CA GLY A 262 20.36 -0.68 13.34
C GLY A 262 21.21 -0.07 14.48
N LEU A 263 20.60 0.70 15.38
CA LEU A 263 21.28 1.40 16.48
C LEU A 263 21.02 0.79 17.86
N SER A 264 20.14 -0.22 17.95
CA SER A 264 19.70 -0.79 19.23
C SER A 264 19.17 -2.21 19.03
N SER A 265 19.39 -3.07 20.03
CA SER A 265 18.78 -4.40 20.14
C SER A 265 17.32 -4.38 20.62
N SER A 266 16.80 -3.20 20.92
CA SER A 266 15.51 -3.01 21.58
C SER A 266 14.67 -1.90 20.96
N TYR A 267 14.98 -1.43 19.74
CA TYR A 267 14.20 -0.40 19.03
C TYR A 267 13.79 -0.83 17.61
N VAL A 268 12.60 -0.44 17.19
CA VAL A 268 12.03 -0.67 15.86
C VAL A 268 11.65 0.64 15.20
N CYS A 269 11.59 0.66 13.88
CA CYS A 269 11.33 1.86 13.11
C CYS A 269 9.82 2.10 12.96
N TYR A 270 9.42 3.37 12.92
CA TYR A 270 8.06 3.77 12.64
C TYR A 270 8.03 5.16 12.01
N VAL A 271 6.91 5.50 11.39
CA VAL A 271 6.65 6.85 10.90
C VAL A 271 5.95 7.63 11.98
N ASP A 272 6.56 8.73 12.43
CA ASP A 272 5.97 9.59 13.44
C ASP A 272 4.76 10.39 12.89
N SER A 273 3.88 10.84 13.77
CA SER A 273 2.73 11.71 13.48
C SER A 273 3.04 13.00 12.72
N TYR A 274 4.32 13.43 12.66
CA TYR A 274 4.80 14.53 11.84
C TYR A 274 5.31 14.10 10.44
N GLY A 275 5.25 12.82 10.09
CA GLY A 275 5.70 12.27 8.80
C GLY A 275 7.22 12.00 8.70
N ILE A 276 7.93 12.09 9.83
CA ILE A 276 9.38 11.85 9.92
C ILE A 276 9.69 10.40 10.29
N ALA A 277 10.90 9.95 9.97
CA ALA A 277 11.42 8.66 10.42
C ALA A 277 11.79 8.72 11.90
N TYR A 278 11.34 7.72 12.66
CA TYR A 278 11.67 7.59 14.06
C TYR A 278 11.88 6.12 14.44
N TYR A 279 12.43 5.90 15.63
CA TYR A 279 12.58 4.57 16.21
C TYR A 279 12.28 4.62 17.70
N TYR A 280 11.66 3.56 18.23
CA TYR A 280 11.40 3.46 19.66
C TYR A 280 11.20 2.01 20.08
N THR A 281 10.93 1.76 21.36
CA THR A 281 10.77 0.38 21.87
C THR A 281 9.62 -0.35 21.15
N PRO A 282 9.80 -1.62 20.77
CA PRO A 282 8.74 -2.45 20.18
C PRO A 282 7.47 -2.53 21.02
N ALA A 283 7.61 -2.42 22.34
CA ALA A 283 6.51 -2.45 23.30
C ALA A 283 5.76 -1.10 23.42
N TYR A 284 6.04 -0.12 22.55
CA TYR A 284 5.39 1.17 22.61
C TYR A 284 3.94 1.10 22.13
N ALA A 285 3.02 1.61 22.94
CA ALA A 285 1.61 1.34 22.80
C ALA A 285 0.80 2.50 22.19
N TRP A 286 1.41 3.37 21.40
CA TRP A 286 0.77 4.55 20.77
C TRP A 286 0.99 4.62 19.26
N VAL A 287 1.18 3.46 18.62
CA VAL A 287 1.49 3.36 17.19
C VAL A 287 0.52 2.36 16.55
N ARG A 288 0.05 2.67 15.34
CA ARG A 288 -0.91 1.83 14.59
C ARG A 288 -0.23 1.04 13.47
N PRO A 289 -0.84 -0.05 12.99
CA PRO A 289 -0.39 -0.72 11.77
C PRO A 289 -0.79 0.06 10.52
N LEU A 290 -0.02 -0.09 9.44
CA LEU A 290 -0.37 0.37 8.09
C LEU A 290 -0.35 -0.83 7.12
N PRO A 291 -1.36 -1.72 7.19
CA PRO A 291 -1.34 -2.99 6.47
C PRO A 291 -1.53 -2.79 4.96
N CYS A 292 -0.43 -2.88 4.22
CA CYS A 292 -0.40 -2.88 2.76
C CYS A 292 -0.60 -4.29 2.21
N PHE A 293 -1.07 -4.40 0.96
CA PHE A 293 -1.08 -5.68 0.22
C PHE A 293 -0.83 -5.48 -1.26
N LEU A 294 -0.45 -6.55 -1.97
CA LEU A 294 -0.32 -6.55 -3.44
C LEU A 294 -1.56 -7.16 -4.07
N VAL A 295 -2.06 -6.57 -5.15
CA VAL A 295 -3.04 -7.19 -6.05
C VAL A 295 -2.35 -7.66 -7.32
N GLY A 296 -2.66 -8.88 -7.78
CA GLY A 296 -2.20 -9.43 -9.06
C GLY A 296 -2.58 -10.88 -9.36
#